data_AF-A0A8C8U7J8-F1
#
_entry.id   AF-A0A8C8U7J8-F1
#
_cell.length_a   1.000
_cell.length_b   1.000
_cell.length_c   1.000
_cell.angle_alpha   90.00
_cell.angle_beta   90.00
_cell.angle_gamma   90.00
#
_symmetry.space_group_name_H-M   'P 1'
#
loop_
_entity.id
_entity.type
_entity.pdbx_description
1 polymer ?
#
loop_
_entity_poly.entity_id
_entity_poly.type
_entity_poly.pdbx_seq_one_letter_code
_entity_poly.pdbx_strand_id
1 'polypeptide(L)'
;MLRELAQRSPHRKNQPLSNSGLQHHFRTAEAPVRSWTQMSSKLQTLSCLSLILLVWNQVPGLQGHEFRFGPCRVEGVVLSELWEAFSAMKSTVQTQDDITSVRLLKSQVLHNVSDAESCYLVHSLLKFYLNTVFKNYPSKVAKFKISKSFSTLANNFFVIVSKLHPSKDKDMLSISESAHRRFLLFCKAFKQMDTEAALVKAFGEVDILLTWMQNFYHL
;
A
#
# COMPACT_ATOMS: atom_id res chain seq x y z
N MET A 1 -17.76 -22.20 28.52
CA MET A 1 -17.84 -23.52 29.18
C MET A 1 -16.55 -24.24 28.81
N LEU A 2 -15.50 -24.42 29.62
CA LEU A 2 -15.19 -24.29 31.06
C LEU A 2 -13.76 -23.66 31.17
N ARG A 3 -13.39 -22.74 32.08
CA ARG A 3 -12.89 -22.92 33.48
C ARG A 3 -12.17 -24.25 33.73
N GLU A 4 -11.08 -24.41 34.47
CA GLU A 4 -10.04 -23.61 35.17
C GLU A 4 -9.11 -24.71 35.79
N LEU A 5 -8.17 -24.32 36.66
CA LEU A 5 -7.30 -25.10 37.58
C LEU A 5 -5.82 -25.13 37.15
N ALA A 6 -4.83 -24.89 38.01
CA ALA A 6 -4.77 -24.37 39.38
C ALA A 6 -3.28 -24.18 39.77
N GLN A 7 -2.94 -22.98 40.25
CA GLN A 7 -2.28 -22.65 41.55
C GLN A 7 -1.12 -23.49 42.15
N ARG A 8 -0.09 -22.77 42.65
CA ARG A 8 0.47 -22.72 44.04
C ARG A 8 1.70 -21.77 44.05
N SER A 9 1.73 -20.57 44.69
CA SER A 9 1.80 -20.19 46.15
C SER A 9 3.21 -20.43 46.77
N PRO A 10 3.66 -19.83 47.93
CA PRO A 10 3.34 -18.57 48.67
C PRO A 10 4.59 -17.78 49.21
N HIS A 11 4.41 -16.56 49.76
CA HIS A 11 4.96 -16.07 51.06
C HIS A 11 4.55 -14.58 51.30
N ARG A 12 3.63 -14.20 52.23
CA ARG A 12 3.82 -13.84 53.67
C ARG A 12 5.14 -13.08 53.94
N LYS A 13 5.19 -11.90 54.61
CA LYS A 13 4.41 -11.40 55.75
C LYS A 13 4.94 -9.99 56.18
N ASN A 14 4.13 -9.23 56.92
CA ASN A 14 4.48 -8.26 58.00
C ASN A 14 4.24 -6.75 57.78
N GLN A 15 3.19 -6.29 58.47
CA GLN A 15 3.00 -4.99 59.17
C GLN A 15 3.08 -5.34 60.70
N PRO A 16 2.81 -4.48 61.72
CA PRO A 16 2.56 -3.03 61.83
C PRO A 16 3.21 -2.37 63.09
N LEU A 17 2.67 -1.20 63.50
CA LEU A 17 2.64 -0.49 64.81
C LEU A 17 3.38 0.86 64.84
N SER A 18 2.99 1.89 65.60
CA SER A 18 1.75 2.48 66.15
C SER A 18 2.21 3.53 67.19
N ASN A 19 1.33 4.47 67.54
CA ASN A 19 1.31 5.32 68.75
C ASN A 19 2.24 6.56 68.73
N SER A 20 1.88 7.73 69.28
CA SER A 20 0.74 8.19 70.10
C SER A 20 0.97 9.69 70.42
N GLY A 21 -0.07 10.47 70.77
CA GLY A 21 0.13 11.69 71.57
C GLY A 21 -0.93 12.78 71.40
N LEU A 22 -1.57 13.13 72.52
CA LEU A 22 -2.77 13.97 72.68
C LEU A 22 -2.56 15.51 72.57
N GLN A 23 -3.62 16.17 72.08
CA GLN A 23 -4.26 17.45 72.47
C GLN A 23 -3.44 18.61 73.09
N HIS A 24 -3.65 19.83 72.59
CA HIS A 24 -4.38 20.90 73.31
C HIS A 24 -4.66 22.13 72.41
N HIS A 25 -5.76 22.82 72.76
CA HIS A 25 -6.37 24.02 72.17
C HIS A 25 -5.41 25.19 71.88
N PHE A 26 -5.71 25.99 70.84
CA PHE A 26 -6.08 27.41 70.95
C PHE A 26 -6.57 27.96 69.60
N ARG A 27 -7.66 28.74 69.62
CA ARG A 27 -8.17 29.53 68.48
C ARG A 27 -7.27 30.76 68.29
N THR A 28 -6.83 30.99 67.06
CA THR A 28 -6.65 32.33 66.49
C THR A 28 -7.06 32.28 65.02
N ALA A 29 -7.86 33.26 64.61
CA ALA A 29 -8.39 33.39 63.27
C ALA A 29 -7.36 34.12 62.40
N GLU A 30 -6.96 33.52 61.28
CA GLU A 30 -6.25 34.21 60.19
C GLU A 30 -6.78 33.75 58.82
N ALA A 31 -6.76 34.69 57.87
CA ALA A 31 -7.59 34.80 56.67
C ALA A 31 -7.45 33.65 55.63
N PRO A 32 -8.47 33.44 54.76
CA PRO A 32 -8.32 32.51 53.65
C PRO A 32 -7.43 33.13 52.57
N VAL A 33 -6.20 32.62 52.45
CA VAL A 33 -5.41 32.77 51.23
C VAL A 33 -6.15 32.02 50.12
N ARG A 34 -6.81 32.77 49.23
CA ARG A 34 -7.36 32.23 47.98
C ARG A 34 -6.23 31.55 47.22
N SER A 35 -6.38 30.25 47.01
CA SER A 35 -5.49 29.43 46.20
C SER A 35 -5.51 29.91 44.75
N TRP A 36 -4.39 30.42 44.26
CA TRP A 36 -4.17 30.78 42.86
C TRP A 36 -3.98 29.55 41.94
N THR A 37 -4.27 28.34 42.42
CA THR A 37 -3.98 27.08 41.73
C THR A 37 -5.12 26.56 40.85
N GLN A 38 -6.23 27.30 40.71
CA GLN A 38 -7.39 26.86 39.91
C GLN A 38 -7.65 27.68 38.64
N MET A 39 -6.78 28.63 38.30
CA MET A 39 -6.85 29.37 37.03
C MET A 39 -5.75 28.98 36.02
N SER A 40 -4.76 28.20 36.44
CA SER A 40 -3.69 27.70 35.54
C SER A 40 -4.11 26.47 34.74
N SER A 41 -4.90 25.57 35.31
CA SER A 41 -5.22 24.28 34.68
C SER A 41 -6.09 24.40 33.43
N LYS A 42 -7.07 25.33 33.41
CA LYS A 42 -7.95 25.53 32.25
C LYS A 42 -7.29 26.28 31.10
N LEU A 43 -6.40 27.23 31.42
CA LEU A 43 -5.67 27.99 30.41
C LEU A 43 -4.59 27.13 29.74
N GLN A 44 -3.99 26.21 30.52
CA GLN A 44 -2.98 25.27 30.05
C GLN A 44 -3.59 24.15 29.19
N THR A 45 -4.79 23.65 29.51
CA THR A 45 -5.47 22.64 28.66
C THR A 45 -5.97 23.20 27.33
N LEU A 46 -6.49 24.44 27.31
CA LEU A 46 -6.86 25.13 26.07
C LEU A 46 -5.64 25.41 25.18
N SER A 47 -4.51 25.78 25.79
CA SER A 47 -3.23 25.98 25.10
C SER A 47 -2.70 24.70 24.47
N CYS A 48 -2.78 23.56 25.17
CA CYS A 48 -2.36 22.27 24.60
C CYS A 48 -3.26 21.82 23.43
N LEU A 49 -4.58 22.02 23.55
CA LEU A 49 -5.51 21.67 22.46
C LEU A 49 -5.32 22.55 21.23
N SER A 50 -5.06 23.86 21.40
CA SER A 50 -4.76 24.75 20.28
C SER A 50 -3.42 24.41 19.62
N LEU A 51 -2.39 24.07 20.40
CA LEU A 51 -1.10 23.60 19.90
C LEU A 51 -1.23 22.28 19.12
N ILE A 52 -2.01 21.32 19.61
CA ILE A 52 -2.27 20.05 18.90
C ILE A 52 -3.01 20.30 17.58
N LEU A 53 -4.02 21.19 17.57
CA LEU A 53 -4.74 21.57 16.34
C LEU A 53 -3.85 22.34 15.35
N LEU A 54 -2.94 23.19 15.84
CA LEU A 54 -1.97 23.91 14.99
C LEU A 54 -0.94 22.97 14.39
N VAL A 55 -0.47 21.95 15.13
CA VAL A 55 0.45 20.92 14.64
C VAL A 55 -0.24 19.97 13.64
N TRP A 56 -1.52 19.64 13.86
CA TRP A 56 -2.26 18.77 12.94
C TRP A 56 -2.52 19.44 11.57
N ASN A 57 -2.73 20.76 11.57
CA ASN A 57 -2.86 21.55 10.32
C ASN A 57 -1.51 21.79 9.62
N GLN A 58 -0.39 21.46 10.27
CA GLN A 58 0.95 21.57 9.74
C GLN A 58 1.59 20.23 9.41
N VAL A 59 0.83 19.12 9.37
CA VAL A 59 1.30 17.97 8.59
C VAL A 59 1.26 18.45 7.15
N PRO A 60 2.40 18.76 6.51
CA PRO A 60 2.39 18.94 5.07
C PRO A 60 1.84 17.61 4.58
N GLY A 61 0.69 17.63 3.90
CA GLY A 61 0.13 16.41 3.32
C GLY A 61 1.31 15.70 2.68
N LEU A 62 1.63 14.50 3.17
CA LEU A 62 2.79 13.74 2.72
C LEU A 62 2.73 13.85 1.20
N GLN A 63 3.65 14.58 0.57
CA GLN A 63 3.78 14.59 -0.88
C GLN A 63 4.28 13.19 -1.21
N GLY A 64 3.30 12.29 -1.23
CA GLY A 64 3.46 10.88 -1.40
C GLY A 64 3.58 10.70 -2.89
N HIS A 65 4.61 9.98 -3.29
CA HIS A 65 4.72 9.62 -4.68
C HIS A 65 3.46 8.86 -5.10
N GLU A 66 2.94 9.19 -6.27
CA GLU A 66 1.73 8.59 -6.82
C GLU A 66 1.89 8.31 -8.31
N PHE A 67 1.12 7.35 -8.81
CA PHE A 67 0.89 7.29 -10.26
C PHE A 67 -0.27 8.19 -10.67
N ARG A 68 -0.07 8.96 -11.75
CA ARG A 68 -1.10 9.76 -12.42
C ARG A 68 -1.31 9.24 -13.84
N PHE A 69 -2.20 8.27 -13.98
CA PHE A 69 -2.61 7.76 -15.29
C PHE A 69 -3.80 8.58 -15.80
N GLY A 70 -3.54 9.71 -16.46
CA GLY A 70 -4.60 10.64 -16.87
C GLY A 70 -5.46 11.06 -15.67
N PRO A 71 -6.78 10.78 -15.67
CA PRO A 71 -7.66 11.13 -14.54
C PRO A 71 -7.49 10.22 -13.30
N CYS A 72 -6.78 9.09 -13.42
CA CYS A 72 -6.68 8.09 -12.36
C CYS A 72 -5.44 8.32 -11.50
N ARG A 73 -5.64 8.48 -10.19
CA ARG A 73 -4.58 8.64 -9.18
C ARG A 73 -4.40 7.37 -8.36
N VAL A 74 -3.16 6.98 -8.15
CA VAL A 74 -2.80 5.79 -7.38
C VAL A 74 -1.71 6.15 -6.38
N GLU A 75 -2.14 6.48 -5.16
CA GLU A 75 -1.27 6.75 -4.02
C GLU A 75 -0.89 5.45 -3.29
N GLY A 76 0.11 5.52 -2.40
CA GLY A 76 0.42 4.42 -1.47
C GLY A 76 1.03 3.17 -2.13
N VAL A 77 1.56 3.31 -3.34
CA VAL A 77 2.34 2.28 -4.03
C VAL A 77 3.70 2.87 -4.36
N VAL A 78 4.76 2.23 -3.87
CA VAL A 78 6.13 2.71 -4.05
C VAL A 78 6.74 2.04 -5.29
N LEU A 79 7.11 2.83 -6.30
CA LEU A 79 7.65 2.30 -7.57
C LEU A 79 8.94 1.48 -7.36
N SER A 80 9.80 1.85 -6.40
CA SER A 80 11.01 1.07 -6.11
C SER A 80 10.69 -0.31 -5.56
N GLU A 81 9.63 -0.47 -4.75
CA GLU A 81 9.22 -1.80 -4.25
C GLU A 81 8.76 -2.74 -5.38
N LEU A 82 8.09 -2.18 -6.41
CA LEU A 82 7.73 -2.94 -7.62
C LEU A 82 8.99 -3.43 -8.35
N TRP A 83 9.97 -2.54 -8.53
CA TRP A 83 11.23 -2.86 -9.20
C TRP A 83 12.08 -3.86 -8.42
N GLU A 84 12.18 -3.70 -7.09
CA GLU A 84 12.90 -4.63 -6.22
C GLU A 84 12.27 -6.02 -6.26
N ALA A 85 10.93 -6.10 -6.14
CA ALA A 85 10.21 -7.35 -6.22
C ALA A 85 10.43 -8.05 -7.57
N PHE A 86 10.31 -7.33 -8.69
CA PHE A 86 10.54 -7.94 -10.00
C PHE A 86 12.01 -8.32 -10.22
N SER A 87 12.97 -7.47 -9.85
CA SER A 87 14.41 -7.71 -10.05
C SER A 87 14.88 -8.97 -9.32
N ALA A 88 14.33 -9.25 -8.14
CA ALA A 88 14.61 -10.48 -7.39
C ALA A 88 14.16 -11.77 -8.11
N MET A 89 13.29 -11.67 -9.10
CA MET A 89 12.76 -12.82 -9.87
C MET A 89 13.16 -12.79 -11.35
N LYS A 90 13.66 -11.65 -11.85
CA LYS A 90 13.84 -11.39 -13.29
C LYS A 90 14.66 -12.46 -13.98
N SER A 91 15.87 -12.77 -13.49
CA SER A 91 16.74 -13.77 -14.10
C SER A 91 16.11 -15.16 -14.11
N THR A 92 15.51 -15.56 -12.99
CA THR A 92 14.79 -16.83 -12.84
C THR A 92 13.66 -16.98 -13.85
N VAL A 93 12.86 -15.93 -14.05
CA VAL A 93 11.72 -15.96 -14.98
C VAL A 93 12.21 -15.89 -16.44
N GLN A 94 13.09 -14.94 -16.77
CA GLN A 94 13.54 -14.72 -18.14
C GLN A 94 14.40 -15.86 -18.69
N THR A 95 15.12 -16.60 -17.84
CA THR A 95 15.85 -17.82 -18.29
C THR A 95 14.93 -18.96 -18.72
N GLN A 96 13.65 -18.93 -18.33
CA GLN A 96 12.65 -19.91 -18.77
C GLN A 96 11.97 -19.52 -20.08
N ASP A 97 12.23 -18.31 -20.60
CA ASP A 97 11.66 -17.83 -21.84
C ASP A 97 12.53 -18.24 -23.03
N ASP A 98 12.22 -19.41 -23.60
CA ASP A 98 12.96 -19.95 -24.75
C ASP A 98 12.61 -19.25 -26.08
N ILE A 99 11.63 -18.34 -26.11
CA ILE A 99 11.09 -17.74 -27.34
C ILE A 99 11.50 -16.26 -27.44
N THR A 100 12.76 -15.97 -27.75
CA THR A 100 13.26 -14.58 -27.80
C THR A 100 12.76 -13.76 -29.00
N SER A 101 12.22 -14.42 -30.03
CA SER A 101 11.74 -13.78 -31.27
C SER A 101 10.38 -13.08 -31.11
N VAL A 102 9.65 -13.34 -30.02
CA VAL A 102 8.32 -12.79 -29.76
C VAL A 102 8.39 -11.86 -28.55
N ARG A 103 7.82 -10.66 -28.72
CA ARG A 103 7.56 -9.69 -27.65
C ARG A 103 6.06 -9.45 -27.52
N LEU A 104 5.51 -9.48 -26.32
CA LEU A 104 4.08 -9.27 -26.06
C LEU A 104 3.75 -7.78 -25.91
N LEU A 105 4.50 -7.08 -25.06
CA LEU A 105 4.42 -5.63 -24.84
C LEU A 105 5.22 -4.89 -25.91
N LYS A 106 4.72 -4.97 -27.16
CA LYS A 106 5.31 -4.31 -28.33
C LYS A 106 5.14 -2.79 -28.30
N SER A 107 5.91 -2.09 -29.13
CA SER A 107 5.77 -0.65 -29.34
C SER A 107 4.33 -0.25 -29.68
N GLN A 108 3.61 -1.00 -30.53
CA GLN A 108 2.21 -0.68 -30.86
C GLN A 108 1.26 -0.71 -29.65
N VAL A 109 1.62 -1.43 -28.58
CA VAL A 109 0.82 -1.48 -27.35
C VAL A 109 1.10 -0.24 -26.50
N LEU A 110 2.37 0.11 -26.26
CA LEU A 110 2.77 1.05 -25.20
C LEU A 110 3.27 2.41 -25.69
N HIS A 111 3.68 2.54 -26.96
CA HIS A 111 4.23 3.78 -27.50
C HIS A 111 3.14 4.80 -27.82
N ASN A 112 3.42 6.08 -27.55
CA ASN A 112 2.50 7.21 -27.76
C ASN A 112 1.09 6.93 -27.23
N VAL A 113 1.00 6.31 -26.05
CA VAL A 113 -0.27 6.23 -25.32
C VAL A 113 -0.48 7.60 -24.68
N SER A 114 -1.60 8.23 -25.00
CA SER A 114 -1.94 9.52 -24.40
C SER A 114 -2.26 9.39 -22.91
N ASP A 115 -2.13 10.49 -22.17
CA ASP A 115 -2.48 10.52 -20.74
C ASP A 115 -3.92 10.05 -20.50
N ALA A 116 -4.87 10.46 -21.34
CA ALA A 116 -6.26 10.05 -21.23
C ALA A 116 -6.48 8.54 -21.45
N GLU A 117 -5.73 7.93 -22.37
CA GLU A 117 -5.77 6.48 -22.62
C GLU A 117 -5.09 5.65 -21.52
N SER A 118 -4.08 6.24 -20.86
CA SER A 118 -3.19 5.52 -19.93
C SER A 118 -3.93 4.77 -18.83
N CYS A 119 -4.96 5.38 -18.21
CA CYS A 119 -5.76 4.73 -17.16
C CYS A 119 -6.47 3.47 -17.66
N TYR A 120 -7.08 3.53 -18.85
CA TYR A 120 -7.78 2.39 -19.42
C TYR A 120 -6.81 1.26 -19.76
N LEU A 121 -5.69 1.60 -20.41
CA LEU A 121 -4.72 0.61 -20.83
C LEU A 121 -4.02 -0.08 -19.64
N VAL A 122 -3.54 0.69 -18.66
CA VAL A 122 -2.88 0.12 -17.48
C VAL A 122 -3.86 -0.73 -16.67
N HIS A 123 -5.12 -0.32 -16.53
CA HIS A 123 -6.16 -1.11 -15.87
C HIS A 123 -6.38 -2.45 -16.57
N SER A 124 -6.52 -2.46 -17.91
CA SER A 124 -6.68 -3.71 -18.68
C SER A 124 -5.45 -4.62 -18.59
N LEU A 125 -4.25 -4.07 -18.70
CA LEU A 125 -3.00 -4.83 -18.59
C LEU A 125 -2.85 -5.44 -17.20
N LEU A 126 -2.87 -4.64 -16.13
CA LEU A 126 -2.69 -5.15 -14.77
C LEU A 126 -3.78 -6.14 -14.36
N LYS A 127 -5.03 -5.92 -14.78
CA LYS A 127 -6.12 -6.88 -14.57
C LYS A 127 -5.89 -8.20 -15.30
N PHE A 128 -5.31 -8.18 -16.50
CA PHE A 128 -4.87 -9.40 -17.18
C PHE A 128 -3.76 -10.11 -16.42
N TYR A 129 -2.74 -9.37 -15.95
CA TYR A 129 -1.66 -9.96 -15.16
C TYR A 129 -2.19 -10.65 -13.89
N LEU A 130 -3.09 -10.02 -13.13
CA LEU A 130 -3.69 -10.61 -11.94
C LEU A 130 -4.52 -11.86 -12.26
N ASN A 131 -5.43 -11.78 -13.24
CA ASN A 131 -6.39 -12.84 -13.50
C ASN A 131 -5.84 -14.00 -14.33
N THR A 132 -4.75 -13.78 -15.06
CA THR A 132 -4.18 -14.75 -15.98
C THR A 132 -2.74 -15.10 -15.61
N VAL A 133 -1.84 -14.13 -15.50
CA VAL A 133 -0.41 -14.43 -15.28
C VAL A 133 -0.18 -14.91 -13.85
N PHE A 134 -0.44 -14.08 -12.85
CA PHE A 134 -0.24 -14.41 -11.44
C PHE A 134 -1.12 -15.57 -10.97
N LYS A 135 -2.34 -15.70 -11.51
CA LYS A 135 -3.21 -16.83 -11.17
C LYS A 135 -2.64 -18.19 -11.62
N ASN A 136 -1.97 -18.26 -12.77
CA ASN A 136 -1.53 -19.52 -13.37
C ASN A 136 -0.02 -19.82 -13.22
N TYR A 137 0.76 -18.88 -12.71
CA TYR A 137 2.18 -19.07 -12.39
C TYR A 137 2.56 -19.75 -11.03
N PRO A 138 1.68 -20.00 -10.03
CA PRO A 138 2.10 -20.44 -8.68
C PRO A 138 2.92 -21.74 -8.62
N SER A 139 2.72 -22.67 -9.55
CA SER A 139 3.47 -23.93 -9.59
C SER A 139 4.99 -23.69 -9.79
N LYS A 140 5.35 -22.67 -10.58
CA LYS A 140 6.74 -22.26 -10.80
C LYS A 140 7.28 -21.44 -9.62
N VAL A 141 6.43 -20.68 -8.93
CA VAL A 141 6.82 -19.85 -7.78
C VAL A 141 7.44 -20.68 -6.66
N ALA A 142 6.79 -21.78 -6.28
CA ALA A 142 7.28 -22.68 -5.24
C ALA A 142 8.59 -23.36 -5.66
N LYS A 143 8.66 -23.83 -6.91
CA LYS A 143 9.85 -24.48 -7.49
C LYS A 143 11.10 -23.60 -7.40
N PHE A 144 10.96 -22.30 -7.70
CA PHE A 144 12.10 -21.37 -7.73
C PHE A 144 12.27 -20.55 -6.46
N LYS A 145 11.47 -20.81 -5.40
CA LYS A 145 11.54 -20.11 -4.10
C LYS A 145 11.37 -18.59 -4.21
N ILE A 146 10.57 -18.12 -5.16
CA ILE A 146 10.33 -16.69 -5.41
C ILE A 146 9.03 -16.17 -4.77
N SER A 147 8.44 -16.91 -3.83
CA SER A 147 7.10 -16.63 -3.26
C SER A 147 6.96 -15.25 -2.64
N LYS A 148 7.97 -14.76 -1.93
CA LYS A 148 7.93 -13.44 -1.27
C LYS A 148 7.78 -12.32 -2.31
N SER A 149 8.74 -12.23 -3.23
CA SER A 149 8.76 -11.21 -4.28
C SER A 149 7.57 -11.32 -5.22
N PHE A 150 7.12 -12.55 -5.52
CA PHE A 150 5.91 -12.79 -6.30
C PHE A 150 4.68 -12.19 -5.62
N SER A 151 4.51 -12.44 -4.33
CA SER A 151 3.37 -11.93 -3.55
C SER A 151 3.44 -10.41 -3.41
N THR A 152 4.62 -9.84 -3.15
CA THR A 152 4.83 -8.38 -3.11
C THR A 152 4.40 -7.72 -4.42
N LEU A 153 4.83 -8.26 -5.57
CA LEU A 153 4.50 -7.71 -6.88
C LEU A 153 3.00 -7.83 -7.18
N ALA A 154 2.41 -9.00 -6.97
CA ALA A 154 0.98 -9.24 -7.23
C ALA A 154 0.08 -8.38 -6.33
N ASN A 155 0.43 -8.22 -5.06
CA ASN A 155 -0.34 -7.39 -4.13
C ASN A 155 -0.26 -5.91 -4.49
N ASN A 156 0.92 -5.41 -4.88
CA ASN A 156 1.02 -4.03 -5.37
C ASN A 156 0.23 -3.81 -6.66
N PHE A 157 0.26 -4.76 -7.61
CA PHE A 157 -0.58 -4.70 -8.81
C PHE A 157 -2.07 -4.69 -8.46
N PHE A 158 -2.48 -5.47 -7.47
CA PHE A 158 -3.86 -5.46 -6.97
C PHE A 158 -4.25 -4.10 -6.37
N VAL A 159 -3.38 -3.48 -5.56
CA VAL A 159 -3.61 -2.13 -5.01
C VAL A 159 -3.70 -1.08 -6.12
N ILE A 160 -2.87 -1.17 -7.14
CA ILE A 160 -2.97 -0.26 -8.29
C ILE A 160 -4.33 -0.44 -8.98
N VAL A 161 -4.68 -1.68 -9.34
CA VAL A 161 -5.96 -1.99 -10.01
C VAL A 161 -7.17 -1.55 -9.19
N SER A 162 -7.13 -1.69 -7.87
CA SER A 162 -8.25 -1.28 -7.00
C SER A 162 -8.45 0.24 -6.94
N LYS A 163 -7.44 1.03 -7.33
CA LYS A 163 -7.52 2.50 -7.39
C LYS A 163 -7.80 3.02 -8.80
N LEU A 164 -7.51 2.23 -9.84
CA LEU A 164 -7.83 2.57 -11.22
C LEU A 164 -9.34 2.48 -11.47
N HIS A 165 -10.00 3.62 -11.60
CA HIS A 165 -11.41 3.74 -11.94
C HIS A 165 -11.57 4.54 -13.24
N PRO A 166 -11.35 3.92 -14.41
CA PRO A 166 -11.58 4.59 -15.69
C PRO A 166 -13.04 5.01 -15.81
N SER A 167 -13.28 6.23 -16.31
CA SER A 167 -14.63 6.74 -16.55
C SER A 167 -15.39 5.85 -17.56
N LYS A 168 -16.72 5.81 -17.44
CA LYS A 168 -17.62 5.14 -18.38
C LYS A 168 -18.48 6.14 -19.15
N ASP A 169 -18.16 7.42 -19.06
CA ASP A 169 -18.92 8.49 -19.70
C ASP A 169 -18.84 8.36 -21.23
N LYS A 170 -19.93 8.76 -21.91
CA LYS A 170 -20.01 8.69 -23.38
C LYS A 170 -18.87 9.46 -24.06
N ASP A 171 -18.45 10.56 -23.46
CA ASP A 171 -17.38 11.42 -23.98
C ASP A 171 -16.00 10.71 -23.96
N MET A 172 -15.85 9.66 -23.15
CA MET A 172 -14.62 8.88 -23.03
C MET A 172 -14.62 7.61 -23.89
N LEU A 173 -15.70 7.35 -24.65
CA LEU A 173 -15.84 6.12 -25.44
C LEU A 173 -14.70 5.93 -26.44
N SER A 174 -14.34 6.97 -27.20
CA SER A 174 -13.28 6.89 -28.21
C SER A 174 -11.90 6.57 -27.59
N ILE A 175 -11.62 7.16 -26.43
CA ILE A 175 -10.39 6.92 -25.65
C ILE A 175 -10.36 5.47 -25.14
N SER A 176 -11.47 5.02 -24.54
CA SER A 176 -11.62 3.64 -24.05
C SER A 176 -11.46 2.61 -25.18
N GLU A 177 -12.07 2.84 -26.34
CA GLU A 177 -11.94 1.98 -27.51
C GLU A 177 -10.50 1.93 -28.04
N SER A 178 -9.81 3.08 -28.10
CA SER A 178 -8.42 3.13 -28.55
C SER A 178 -7.50 2.35 -27.61
N ALA A 179 -7.62 2.57 -26.30
CA ALA A 179 -6.88 1.80 -25.29
C ALA A 179 -7.22 0.30 -25.37
N HIS A 180 -8.48 -0.05 -25.59
CA HIS A 180 -8.90 -1.44 -25.76
C HIS A 180 -8.28 -2.09 -26.99
N ARG A 181 -8.22 -1.40 -28.14
CA ARG A 181 -7.56 -1.90 -29.36
C ARG A 181 -6.08 -2.23 -29.11
N ARG A 182 -5.37 -1.37 -28.38
CA ARG A 182 -3.97 -1.62 -27.98
C ARG A 182 -3.86 -2.85 -27.08
N PHE A 183 -4.74 -2.98 -26.09
CA PHE A 183 -4.80 -4.16 -25.23
C PHE A 183 -5.08 -5.45 -26.03
N LEU A 184 -5.95 -5.40 -27.04
CA LEU A 184 -6.23 -6.55 -27.91
C LEU A 184 -5.00 -6.99 -28.72
N LEU A 185 -4.09 -6.08 -29.09
CA LEU A 185 -2.82 -6.45 -29.73
C LEU A 185 -1.94 -7.30 -28.80
N PHE A 186 -1.84 -6.91 -27.53
CA PHE A 186 -1.17 -7.70 -26.50
C PHE A 186 -1.85 -9.07 -26.32
N CYS A 187 -3.18 -9.11 -26.16
CA CYS A 187 -3.92 -10.37 -26.02
C CYS A 187 -3.76 -11.29 -27.23
N LYS A 188 -3.76 -10.74 -28.44
CA LYS A 188 -3.55 -11.51 -29.67
C LYS A 188 -2.18 -12.17 -29.67
N ALA A 189 -1.12 -11.42 -29.35
CA ALA A 189 0.22 -11.96 -29.27
C ALA A 189 0.34 -13.05 -28.19
N PHE A 190 -0.26 -12.84 -27.02
CA PHE A 190 -0.28 -13.81 -25.93
C PHE A 190 -0.97 -15.13 -26.35
N LYS A 191 -2.14 -15.04 -27.00
CA LYS A 191 -2.91 -16.21 -27.44
C LYS A 191 -2.30 -16.99 -28.61
N GLN A 192 -1.32 -16.41 -29.31
CA GLN A 192 -0.62 -17.07 -30.41
C GLN A 192 0.50 -18.00 -29.92
N MET A 193 0.83 -17.94 -28.63
CA MET A 193 1.85 -18.78 -28.02
C MET A 193 1.23 -19.99 -27.32
N ASP A 194 2.05 -21.01 -27.08
CA ASP A 194 1.71 -22.05 -26.11
C ASP A 194 1.42 -21.42 -24.74
N THR A 195 0.48 -22.02 -23.99
CA THR A 195 -0.04 -21.42 -22.75
C THR A 195 1.06 -21.22 -21.71
N GLU A 196 1.92 -22.21 -21.50
CA GLU A 196 3.00 -22.12 -20.50
C GLU A 196 4.07 -21.11 -20.94
N ALA A 197 4.45 -21.14 -22.23
CA ALA A 197 5.39 -20.19 -22.79
C ALA A 197 4.87 -18.75 -22.73
N ALA A 198 3.58 -18.54 -22.99
CA ALA A 198 2.92 -17.24 -22.91
C ALA A 198 2.94 -16.68 -21.48
N LEU A 199 2.70 -17.52 -20.47
CA LEU A 199 2.74 -17.14 -19.06
C LEU A 199 4.15 -16.71 -18.63
N VAL A 200 5.16 -17.52 -18.98
CA VAL A 200 6.57 -17.20 -18.68
C VAL A 200 6.99 -15.92 -19.38
N LYS A 201 6.67 -15.76 -20.67
CA LYS A 201 6.99 -14.55 -21.41
C LYS A 201 6.31 -13.31 -20.83
N ALA A 202 5.01 -13.36 -20.57
CA ALA A 202 4.29 -12.24 -19.99
C ALA A 202 4.88 -11.84 -18.64
N PHE A 203 5.18 -12.80 -17.76
CA PHE A 203 5.87 -12.50 -16.50
C PHE A 203 7.26 -11.90 -16.77
N GLY A 204 8.02 -12.47 -17.68
CA GLY A 204 9.37 -12.02 -18.04
C GLY A 204 9.43 -10.59 -18.58
N GLU A 205 8.35 -10.09 -19.17
CA GLU A 205 8.23 -8.72 -19.70
C GLU A 205 7.67 -7.69 -18.70
N VAL A 206 7.56 -8.03 -17.41
CA VAL A 206 7.10 -7.07 -16.39
C VAL A 206 8.02 -5.85 -16.28
N ASP A 207 9.32 -5.96 -16.53
CA ASP A 207 10.21 -4.79 -16.60
C ASP A 207 9.79 -3.79 -17.67
N ILE A 208 9.33 -4.26 -18.83
CA ILE A 208 8.79 -3.39 -19.89
C ILE A 208 7.53 -2.66 -19.38
N LEU A 209 6.64 -3.38 -18.68
CA LEU A 209 5.45 -2.78 -18.10
C LEU A 209 5.78 -1.73 -17.03
N LEU A 210 6.70 -2.05 -16.10
CA LEU A 210 7.14 -1.13 -15.05
C LEU A 210 7.85 0.10 -15.62
N THR A 211 8.69 -0.08 -16.64
CA THR A 211 9.34 1.03 -17.36
C THR A 211 8.29 1.95 -17.99
N TRP A 212 7.24 1.39 -18.57
CA TRP A 212 6.16 2.21 -19.14
C TRP A 212 5.34 2.93 -18.06
N MET A 213 5.01 2.25 -16.95
CA MET A 213 4.27 2.85 -15.83
C MET A 213 5.05 3.97 -15.14
N GLN A 214 6.39 3.88 -15.10
CA GLN A 214 7.26 4.90 -14.51
C GLN A 214 7.06 6.29 -15.14
N ASN A 215 6.67 6.37 -16.41
CA ASN A 215 6.38 7.65 -17.08
C ASN A 215 5.22 8.43 -16.42
N PHE A 216 4.41 7.75 -15.62
CA PHE A 216 3.25 8.31 -14.93
C PHE A 216 3.46 8.44 -13.42
N TYR A 217 4.69 8.23 -12.92
CA TYR A 217 4.99 8.29 -11.49
C TYR A 217 5.53 9.68 -11.12
N HIS A 218 4.85 10.35 -10.19
CA HIS A 218 5.12 11.75 -9.83
C HIS A 218 5.33 11.91 -8.33
N LEU A 219 5.99 13.03 -7.98
CA LEU A 219 6.04 13.60 -6.63
C LEU A 219 4.74 14.35 -6.28
#